data_AF-A0AAV8RDM6-F1
#
_entry.id   AF-A0AAV8RDM6-F1
#
_cell.length_a   1.000
_cell.length_b   1.000
_cell.length_c   1.000
_cell.angle_alpha   90.00
_cell.angle_beta   90.00
_cell.angle_gamma   90.00
#
_symmetry.space_group_name_H-M   'P 1'
#
loop_
_entity.id
_entity.type
_entity.pdbx_description
1 polymer ?
#
loop_
_entity_poly.entity_id
_entity_poly.type
_entity_poly.pdbx_seq_one_letter_code
_entity_poly.pdbx_strand_id
1 'polypeptide(L)'
;MRSVTSSLLSLFPVIPPLAERSVPTRRRLVEARRMAARCSIAPGGGEGSNRMASSVEVPQSFQSLDGIRTLAESGRFKGWFLDQFGVLHDGKKPYPGAISTLEKLAEHGAKLVIISNSSRRACTTIEKLKSLGFNSSLFSGAITSGELTHQYLLRRDDPWFAKLGKSCIHMTWSDRGAISLEGLGLQVVSNVDDADFVLAHGTEALGVPSGESLPMNLDDLGQILEMCAKRKIPMVVANPDYVTVEARALRVMPGTLADKYEKLGGEVKWMGKPEKVIYSAAMAMVGVDACDCITVGDSLHHDIKGANKTGIASTFITGGIHATELGIAFTW
;
A
#
# COMPACT_ATOMS: atom_id res chain seq x y z
N MET A 1 -2.25 -9.23 -15.15
CA MET A 1 -2.22 -7.79 -14.81
C MET A 1 -2.89 -7.01 -15.94
N ARG A 2 -3.96 -6.27 -15.67
CA ARG A 2 -4.66 -5.43 -16.67
C ARG A 2 -4.31 -3.96 -16.39
N SER A 3 -3.99 -3.16 -17.41
CA SER A 3 -3.61 -1.75 -17.31
C SER A 3 -4.77 -0.89 -17.79
N VAL A 4 -5.16 0.16 -17.05
CA VAL A 4 -6.22 1.09 -17.50
C VAL A 4 -5.60 2.42 -17.88
N THR A 5 -5.83 2.89 -19.11
CA THR A 5 -5.55 4.28 -19.53
C THR A 5 -6.79 5.13 -19.26
N SER A 6 -6.67 6.33 -18.68
CA SER A 6 -7.81 7.07 -18.10
C SER A 6 -8.89 7.49 -19.11
N SER A 7 -10.14 7.20 -18.80
CA SER A 7 -11.15 8.16 -18.31
C SER A 7 -12.51 7.47 -18.33
N LEU A 8 -13.04 7.00 -17.18
CA LEU A 8 -14.44 6.55 -17.14
C LEU A 8 -15.03 6.71 -15.73
N LEU A 9 -15.50 7.93 -15.46
CA LEU A 9 -16.92 8.10 -15.16
C LEU A 9 -17.54 9.11 -16.11
N SER A 10 -17.89 8.67 -17.31
CA SER A 10 -18.96 9.32 -18.05
C SER A 10 -19.55 8.36 -19.08
N LEU A 11 -20.87 8.31 -19.13
CA LEU A 11 -21.69 7.91 -20.28
C LEU A 11 -22.95 8.79 -20.10
N PHE A 12 -23.22 9.91 -20.77
CA PHE A 12 -23.14 10.32 -22.19
C PHE A 12 -22.99 11.87 -22.29
N PRO A 13 -22.84 12.48 -23.49
CA PRO A 13 -22.23 13.80 -23.68
C PRO A 13 -23.20 14.96 -23.46
N VAL A 14 -22.69 16.03 -22.88
CA VAL A 14 -23.07 17.39 -23.27
C VAL A 14 -21.73 18.08 -23.51
N ILE A 15 -21.36 18.31 -24.78
CA ILE A 15 -20.29 19.18 -25.35
C ILE A 15 -19.74 18.52 -26.64
N PRO A 16 -19.57 19.28 -27.75
CA PRO A 16 -19.36 18.75 -29.13
C PRO A 16 -17.95 18.16 -29.34
N PRO A 17 -17.66 17.49 -30.48
CA PRO A 17 -16.53 16.57 -30.57
C PRO A 17 -15.20 17.33 -30.54
N LEU A 18 -14.36 17.01 -29.56
CA LEU A 18 -12.98 17.47 -29.50
C LEU A 18 -12.04 16.32 -29.90
N ALA A 19 -11.24 16.65 -30.91
CA ALA A 19 -10.23 15.91 -31.66
C ALA A 19 -9.59 14.66 -31.00
N GLU A 20 -9.37 13.65 -31.87
CA GLU A 20 -8.58 12.43 -31.67
C GLU A 20 -7.47 12.58 -30.62
N ARG A 21 -7.58 11.81 -29.51
CA ARG A 21 -6.50 11.67 -28.53
C ARG A 21 -5.88 10.28 -28.66
N SER A 22 -4.55 10.27 -28.70
CA SER A 22 -3.72 9.12 -29.08
C SER A 22 -3.68 8.02 -28.01
N VAL A 23 -3.98 6.80 -28.45
CA VAL A 23 -3.69 5.54 -27.73
C VAL A 23 -2.18 5.48 -27.44
N PRO A 24 -1.73 4.99 -26.27
CA PRO A 24 -0.30 4.84 -26.00
C PRO A 24 0.34 4.00 -27.09
N THR A 25 1.38 4.54 -27.72
CA THR A 25 2.11 3.83 -28.76
C THR A 25 2.67 2.51 -28.22
N ARG A 26 2.78 1.49 -29.09
CA ARG A 26 3.33 0.16 -28.78
C ARG A 26 4.64 0.19 -28.00
N ARG A 27 5.40 1.29 -28.13
CA ARG A 27 6.67 1.59 -27.42
C ARG A 27 6.48 1.83 -25.91
N ARG A 28 5.42 2.55 -25.48
CA ARG A 28 5.15 2.85 -24.06
C ARG A 28 4.66 1.62 -23.29
N LEU A 29 3.93 0.72 -23.96
CA LEU A 29 3.53 -0.57 -23.40
C LEU A 29 4.72 -1.54 -23.25
N VAL A 30 5.76 -1.40 -24.09
CA VAL A 30 7.01 -2.16 -23.95
C VAL A 30 7.85 -1.66 -22.76
N GLU A 31 7.80 -0.37 -22.43
CA GLU A 31 8.44 0.18 -21.23
C GLU A 31 7.76 -0.29 -19.94
N ALA A 32 6.42 -0.26 -19.89
CA ALA A 32 5.66 -0.84 -18.79
C ALA A 32 5.96 -2.35 -18.59
N ARG A 33 6.12 -3.10 -19.70
CA ARG A 33 6.59 -4.50 -19.67
C ARG A 33 7.97 -4.65 -19.04
N ARG A 34 8.93 -3.81 -19.46
CA ARG A 34 10.31 -3.83 -18.93
C ARG A 34 10.32 -3.50 -17.44
N MET A 35 9.48 -2.59 -16.98
CA MET A 35 9.37 -2.23 -15.56
C MET A 35 8.77 -3.37 -14.72
N ALA A 36 7.65 -3.96 -15.17
CA ALA A 36 7.06 -5.11 -14.49
C ALA A 36 8.02 -6.31 -14.43
N ALA A 37 8.77 -6.55 -15.51
CA ALA A 37 9.80 -7.58 -15.55
C ALA A 37 10.98 -7.29 -14.60
N ARG A 38 11.46 -6.04 -14.52
CA ARG A 38 12.52 -5.63 -13.57
C ARG A 38 12.09 -5.76 -12.10
N CYS A 39 10.80 -5.56 -11.81
CA CYS A 39 10.24 -5.77 -10.46
C CYS A 39 10.11 -7.26 -10.06
N SER A 40 10.28 -8.17 -11.03
CA SER A 40 10.14 -9.62 -10.85
C SER A 40 11.48 -10.32 -10.59
N ILE A 41 12.60 -9.60 -10.61
CA ILE A 41 13.94 -10.14 -10.38
C ILE A 41 14.29 -9.97 -8.88
N ALA A 42 14.47 -11.10 -8.19
CA ALA A 42 14.95 -11.15 -6.81
C ALA A 42 16.43 -10.70 -6.73
N PRO A 43 16.90 -10.14 -5.58
CA PRO A 43 18.32 -9.87 -5.41
C PRO A 43 19.08 -11.21 -5.32
N GLY A 44 20.08 -11.36 -6.18
CA GLY A 44 20.86 -12.58 -6.35
C GLY A 44 21.87 -12.83 -5.23
N GLY A 45 22.10 -14.11 -4.98
CA GLY A 45 23.28 -14.63 -4.32
C GLY A 45 23.66 -15.97 -4.95
N GLY A 46 24.95 -16.14 -5.23
CA GLY A 46 25.60 -17.45 -5.41
C GLY A 46 25.84 -17.92 -6.85
N GLU A 47 27.10 -17.87 -7.27
CA GLU A 47 27.63 -18.55 -8.45
C GLU A 47 27.49 -20.08 -8.37
N GLY A 48 27.32 -20.72 -9.54
CA GLY A 48 27.76 -22.09 -9.78
C GLY A 48 26.67 -23.17 -9.85
N SER A 49 26.17 -23.44 -11.06
CA SER A 49 26.14 -24.78 -11.66
C SER A 49 25.18 -24.81 -12.84
N ASN A 50 25.74 -25.06 -14.03
CA ASN A 50 25.08 -25.14 -15.31
C ASN A 50 24.10 -26.32 -15.38
N ARG A 51 22.78 -26.07 -15.37
CA ARG A 51 21.77 -26.99 -15.88
C ARG A 51 20.74 -26.19 -16.69
N MET A 52 20.71 -26.44 -18.00
CA MET A 52 19.65 -26.00 -18.88
C MET A 52 18.32 -26.61 -18.41
N ALA A 53 17.57 -25.86 -17.61
CA ALA A 53 16.14 -26.03 -17.47
C ALA A 53 15.48 -25.05 -18.43
N SER A 54 14.82 -25.56 -19.47
CA SER A 54 13.98 -24.76 -20.35
C SER A 54 12.84 -24.16 -19.52
N SER A 55 12.98 -22.91 -19.10
CA SER A 55 11.91 -22.15 -18.48
C SER A 55 10.84 -21.90 -19.54
N VAL A 56 9.69 -22.56 -19.41
CA VAL A 56 8.48 -22.18 -20.13
C VAL A 56 8.12 -20.77 -19.66
N GLU A 57 8.45 -19.76 -20.46
CA GLU A 57 7.95 -18.40 -20.26
C GLU A 57 6.44 -18.43 -20.40
N VAL A 58 5.71 -18.41 -19.28
CA VAL A 58 4.28 -18.13 -19.29
C VAL A 58 4.14 -16.66 -19.73
N PRO A 59 3.55 -16.36 -20.91
CA PRO A 59 3.43 -14.98 -21.34
C PRO A 59 2.50 -14.27 -20.36
N GLN A 60 3.03 -13.37 -19.53
CA GLN A 60 2.19 -12.47 -18.77
C GLN A 60 1.55 -11.50 -19.77
N SER A 61 0.35 -11.85 -20.24
CA SER A 61 -0.46 -11.00 -21.08
C SER A 61 -0.95 -9.82 -20.24
N PHE A 62 -0.47 -8.62 -20.55
CA PHE A 62 -1.14 -7.40 -20.12
C PHE A 62 -2.29 -7.11 -21.08
N GLN A 63 -3.40 -6.59 -20.55
CA GLN A 63 -4.50 -6.10 -21.35
C GLN A 63 -4.74 -4.64 -20.99
N SER A 64 -4.75 -3.75 -21.98
CA SER A 64 -5.20 -2.39 -21.78
C SER A 64 -6.73 -2.34 -21.77
N LEU A 65 -7.29 -1.62 -20.80
CA LEU A 65 -8.71 -1.42 -20.62
C LEU A 65 -9.03 0.07 -20.66
N ASP A 66 -10.15 0.41 -21.28
CA ASP A 66 -10.75 1.73 -21.17
C ASP A 66 -11.76 1.68 -20.02
N GLY A 67 -11.27 1.89 -18.80
CA GLY A 67 -12.04 1.75 -17.56
C GLY A 67 -12.26 0.30 -17.08
N ILE A 68 -12.98 0.16 -15.95
CA ILE A 68 -13.22 -1.13 -15.27
C ILE A 68 -14.67 -1.64 -15.39
N ARG A 69 -15.51 -0.98 -16.19
CA ARG A 69 -16.93 -1.31 -16.37
C ARG A 69 -17.15 -2.77 -16.73
N THR A 70 -16.46 -3.25 -17.76
CA THR A 70 -16.62 -4.63 -18.25
C THR A 70 -16.20 -5.68 -17.21
N LEU A 71 -15.29 -5.32 -16.29
CA LEU A 71 -14.93 -6.19 -15.17
C LEU A 71 -16.08 -6.29 -14.16
N ALA A 72 -16.73 -5.17 -13.85
CA ALA A 72 -17.90 -5.12 -12.99
C ALA A 72 -19.07 -5.91 -13.58
N GLU A 73 -19.42 -5.62 -14.84
CA GLU A 73 -20.52 -6.25 -15.57
C GLU A 73 -20.31 -7.76 -15.77
N SER A 74 -19.06 -8.23 -15.84
CA SER A 74 -18.76 -9.66 -15.92
C SER A 74 -19.25 -10.46 -14.70
N GLY A 75 -19.46 -9.79 -13.56
CA GLY A 75 -19.84 -10.43 -12.30
C GLY A 75 -18.79 -11.39 -11.72
N ARG A 76 -17.62 -11.52 -12.37
CA ARG A 76 -16.55 -12.45 -11.98
C ARG A 76 -15.96 -12.10 -10.61
N PHE A 77 -15.75 -10.81 -10.34
CA PHE A 77 -15.09 -10.37 -9.12
C PHE A 77 -16.11 -9.89 -8.10
N LYS A 78 -16.13 -10.56 -6.95
CA LYS A 78 -17.00 -10.24 -5.81
C LYS A 78 -16.29 -9.33 -4.81
N GLY A 79 -15.01 -9.59 -4.53
CA GLY A 79 -14.18 -8.75 -3.66
C GLY A 79 -13.36 -7.74 -4.45
N TRP A 80 -13.50 -6.45 -4.13
CA TRP A 80 -12.75 -5.37 -4.77
C TRP A 80 -11.88 -4.67 -3.73
N PHE A 81 -10.56 -4.86 -3.85
CA PHE A 81 -9.58 -4.30 -2.93
C PHE A 81 -8.96 -3.05 -3.55
N LEU A 82 -9.28 -1.90 -2.98
CA LEU A 82 -9.03 -0.61 -3.58
C LEU A 82 -7.93 0.11 -2.80
N ASP A 83 -6.87 0.51 -3.49
CA ASP A 83 -5.98 1.54 -2.96
C ASP A 83 -6.67 2.91 -2.92
N GLN A 84 -6.09 3.86 -2.19
CA GLN A 84 -6.67 5.18 -1.95
C GLN A 84 -5.97 6.28 -2.74
N PHE A 85 -4.70 6.55 -2.41
CA PHE A 85 -3.92 7.60 -3.05
C PHE A 85 -3.54 7.17 -4.46
N GLY A 86 -3.65 8.08 -5.44
CA GLY A 86 -3.38 7.75 -6.84
C GLY A 86 -4.47 6.89 -7.53
N VAL A 87 -5.46 6.41 -6.77
CA VAL A 87 -6.60 5.61 -7.28
C VAL A 87 -7.93 6.31 -7.06
N LEU A 88 -8.26 6.66 -5.82
CA LEU A 88 -9.54 7.29 -5.45
C LEU A 88 -9.41 8.81 -5.28
N HIS A 89 -8.30 9.29 -4.71
CA HIS A 89 -8.11 10.71 -4.43
C HIS A 89 -6.63 11.11 -4.33
N ASP A 90 -6.36 12.42 -4.36
CA ASP A 90 -5.04 13.02 -4.12
C ASP A 90 -4.85 13.50 -2.66
N GLY A 91 -5.82 13.22 -1.78
CA GLY A 91 -5.84 13.65 -0.38
C GLY A 91 -6.56 14.97 -0.14
N LYS A 92 -6.82 15.75 -1.20
CA LYS A 92 -7.59 17.00 -1.17
C LYS A 92 -8.96 16.84 -1.82
N LYS A 93 -9.04 16.13 -2.95
CA LYS A 93 -10.28 15.88 -3.69
C LYS A 93 -10.31 14.47 -4.27
N PRO A 94 -11.51 13.89 -4.49
CA PRO A 94 -11.66 12.67 -5.27
C PRO A 94 -11.18 12.91 -6.71
N TYR A 95 -10.63 11.88 -7.35
CA TYR A 95 -10.35 11.93 -8.77
C TYR A 95 -11.67 11.94 -9.57
N PRO A 96 -11.72 12.64 -10.72
CA PRO A 96 -12.86 12.55 -11.63
C PRO A 96 -12.99 11.10 -12.07
N GLY A 97 -14.11 10.45 -11.77
CA GLY A 97 -14.14 8.99 -11.92
C GLY A 97 -14.32 8.20 -10.64
N ALA A 98 -13.92 8.71 -9.49
CA ALA A 98 -13.82 7.83 -8.34
C ALA A 98 -15.21 7.48 -7.76
N ILE A 99 -15.98 8.50 -7.36
CA ILE A 99 -17.21 8.31 -6.57
C ILE A 99 -18.24 7.44 -7.30
N SER A 100 -18.72 7.88 -8.46
CA SER A 100 -19.76 7.11 -9.16
C SER A 100 -19.27 5.75 -9.67
N THR A 101 -17.95 5.49 -9.76
CA THR A 101 -17.43 4.17 -10.14
C THR A 101 -17.65 3.22 -8.98
N LEU A 102 -17.41 3.67 -7.74
CA LEU A 102 -17.69 2.86 -6.56
C LEU A 102 -19.20 2.61 -6.40
N GLU A 103 -20.03 3.61 -6.67
CA GLU A 103 -21.50 3.44 -6.69
C GLU A 103 -21.90 2.37 -7.71
N LYS A 104 -21.39 2.44 -8.94
CA LYS A 104 -21.67 1.43 -9.98
C LYS A 104 -21.12 0.06 -9.65
N LEU A 105 -19.94 -0.04 -9.03
CA LEU A 105 -19.42 -1.33 -8.57
C LEU A 105 -20.36 -1.94 -7.52
N ALA A 106 -20.81 -1.15 -6.55
CA ALA A 106 -21.74 -1.60 -5.52
C ALA A 106 -23.10 -2.02 -6.11
N GLU A 107 -23.64 -1.29 -7.10
CA GLU A 107 -24.85 -1.69 -7.83
C GLU A 107 -24.72 -3.07 -8.51
N HIS A 108 -23.49 -3.46 -8.90
CA HIS A 108 -23.20 -4.78 -9.48
C HIS A 108 -22.83 -5.83 -8.41
N GLY A 109 -23.09 -5.56 -7.13
CA GLY A 109 -22.88 -6.49 -6.02
C GLY A 109 -21.41 -6.62 -5.58
N ALA A 110 -20.54 -5.68 -5.95
CA ALA A 110 -19.16 -5.67 -5.49
C ALA A 110 -19.08 -5.38 -3.99
N LYS A 111 -18.32 -6.21 -3.26
CA LYS A 111 -17.92 -5.94 -1.87
C LYS A 111 -16.63 -5.13 -1.89
N LEU A 112 -16.74 -3.84 -1.58
CA LEU A 112 -15.62 -2.89 -1.66
C LEU A 112 -14.86 -2.86 -0.33
N VAL A 113 -13.55 -3.11 -0.37
CA VAL A 113 -12.66 -2.96 0.80
C VAL A 113 -11.53 -2.02 0.43
N ILE A 114 -11.30 -1.02 1.27
CA ILE A 114 -10.13 -0.17 1.14
C ILE A 114 -8.91 -0.90 1.70
N ILE A 115 -7.80 -0.94 0.96
CA ILE A 115 -6.51 -1.46 1.44
C ILE A 115 -5.40 -0.40 1.31
N SER A 116 -4.71 -0.08 2.40
CA SER A 116 -3.71 1.00 2.40
C SER A 116 -2.50 0.74 3.28
N ASN A 117 -1.35 1.24 2.85
CA ASN A 117 -0.11 1.22 3.65
C ASN A 117 -0.04 2.31 4.73
N SER A 118 -1.04 3.18 4.84
CA SER A 118 -1.12 4.17 5.91
C SER A 118 -0.94 3.54 7.30
N SER A 119 -0.13 4.19 8.13
CA SER A 119 0.04 3.84 9.56
C SER A 119 -1.13 4.25 10.43
N ARG A 120 -2.17 4.88 9.86
CA ARG A 120 -3.41 5.25 10.56
C ARG A 120 -4.32 4.06 10.78
N ARG A 121 -5.23 4.17 11.74
CA ARG A 121 -6.32 3.19 11.95
C ARG A 121 -7.32 3.19 10.80
N ALA A 122 -8.11 2.13 10.69
CA ALA A 122 -9.12 1.99 9.65
C ALA A 122 -10.23 3.05 9.75
N CYS A 123 -10.63 3.43 10.97
CA CYS A 123 -11.66 4.46 11.20
C CYS A 123 -11.27 5.81 10.57
N THR A 124 -10.04 6.28 10.81
CA THR A 124 -9.50 7.53 10.24
C THR A 124 -9.52 7.51 8.71
N THR A 125 -9.26 6.36 8.10
CA THR A 125 -9.35 6.17 6.65
C THR A 125 -10.77 6.36 6.13
N ILE A 126 -11.75 5.70 6.76
CA ILE A 126 -13.16 5.80 6.36
C ILE A 126 -13.71 7.21 6.57
N GLU A 127 -13.37 7.86 7.68
CA GLU A 127 -13.72 9.26 7.94
C GLU A 127 -13.12 10.21 6.91
N LYS A 128 -11.86 9.99 6.52
CA LYS A 128 -11.22 10.78 5.47
C LYS A 128 -11.94 10.62 4.14
N LEU A 129 -12.26 9.39 3.72
CA LEU A 129 -13.03 9.16 2.50
C LEU A 129 -14.41 9.82 2.56
N LYS A 130 -15.11 9.73 3.69
CA LYS A 130 -16.38 10.42 3.90
C LYS A 130 -16.24 11.94 3.72
N SER A 131 -15.19 12.53 4.30
CA SER A 131 -14.93 13.98 4.17
C SER A 131 -14.64 14.43 2.73
N LEU A 132 -14.20 13.51 1.86
CA LEU A 132 -13.96 13.74 0.44
C LEU A 132 -15.20 13.49 -0.44
N GLY A 133 -16.35 13.16 0.17
CA GLY A 133 -17.62 12.95 -0.54
C GLY A 133 -17.92 11.50 -0.91
N PHE A 134 -17.10 10.53 -0.52
CA PHE A 134 -17.43 9.12 -0.72
C PHE A 134 -18.51 8.67 0.27
N ASN A 135 -19.51 7.94 -0.22
CA ASN A 135 -20.49 7.31 0.65
C ASN A 135 -19.85 6.13 1.39
N SER A 136 -19.65 6.27 2.70
CA SER A 136 -18.99 5.26 3.53
C SER A 136 -19.74 3.93 3.59
N SER A 137 -21.05 3.91 3.33
CA SER A 137 -21.85 2.68 3.33
C SER A 137 -21.56 1.74 2.15
N LEU A 138 -20.86 2.23 1.12
CA LEU A 138 -20.44 1.40 -0.02
C LEU A 138 -19.30 0.45 0.34
N PHE A 139 -18.54 0.75 1.41
CA PHE A 139 -17.41 -0.06 1.82
C PHE A 139 -17.82 -1.09 2.86
N SER A 140 -17.43 -2.35 2.66
CA SER A 140 -17.47 -3.36 3.71
C SER A 140 -16.51 -3.02 4.87
N GLY A 141 -15.47 -2.24 4.58
CA GLY A 141 -14.56 -1.69 5.57
C GLY A 141 -13.25 -1.20 4.95
N ALA A 142 -12.27 -0.91 5.82
CA ALA A 142 -10.91 -0.60 5.44
C ALA A 142 -9.93 -1.47 6.22
N ILE A 143 -8.86 -1.88 5.55
CA ILE A 143 -7.68 -2.49 6.16
C ILE A 143 -6.50 -1.58 5.87
N THR A 144 -5.88 -1.04 6.92
CA THR A 144 -4.64 -0.27 6.80
C THR A 144 -3.48 -1.03 7.43
N SER A 145 -2.24 -0.72 7.04
CA SER A 145 -1.07 -1.26 7.72
C SER A 145 -1.06 -0.93 9.21
N GLY A 146 -1.45 0.30 9.58
CA GLY A 146 -1.62 0.71 10.97
C GLY A 146 -2.68 -0.10 11.72
N GLU A 147 -3.82 -0.39 11.09
CA GLU A 147 -4.87 -1.21 11.68
C GLU A 147 -4.39 -2.63 11.93
N LEU A 148 -3.77 -3.26 10.93
CA LEU A 148 -3.23 -4.61 11.09
C LEU A 148 -2.16 -4.65 12.17
N THR A 149 -1.24 -3.70 12.17
CA THR A 149 -0.20 -3.62 13.18
C THR A 149 -0.79 -3.49 14.58
N HIS A 150 -1.78 -2.61 14.77
CA HIS A 150 -2.49 -2.47 16.03
C HIS A 150 -3.17 -3.78 16.45
N GLN A 151 -3.90 -4.44 15.55
CA GLN A 151 -4.60 -5.68 15.87
C GLN A 151 -3.66 -6.84 16.20
N TYR A 152 -2.52 -6.95 15.51
CA TYR A 152 -1.52 -7.99 15.76
C TYR A 152 -0.76 -7.74 17.08
N LEU A 153 -0.46 -6.48 17.40
CA LEU A 153 0.13 -6.10 18.69
C LEU A 153 -0.83 -6.32 19.87
N LEU A 154 -2.14 -6.14 19.64
CA LEU A 154 -3.18 -6.35 20.64
C LEU A 154 -3.43 -7.85 20.90
N ARG A 155 -3.61 -8.63 19.82
CA ARG A 155 -3.99 -10.06 19.92
C ARG A 155 -2.81 -10.96 20.24
N ARG A 156 -1.65 -10.70 19.61
CA ARG A 156 -0.42 -11.50 19.73
C ARG A 156 -0.62 -13.01 19.55
N ASP A 157 -1.59 -13.39 18.72
CA ASP A 157 -1.89 -14.77 18.33
C ASP A 157 -0.97 -15.29 17.22
N ASP A 158 -0.31 -14.38 16.49
CA ASP A 158 0.78 -14.70 15.55
C ASP A 158 2.08 -15.06 16.30
N PRO A 159 2.77 -16.17 15.96
CA PRO A 159 3.98 -16.62 16.66
C PRO A 159 5.14 -15.62 16.68
N TRP A 160 5.22 -14.72 15.71
CA TRP A 160 6.26 -13.68 15.68
C TRP A 160 5.90 -12.56 16.65
N PHE A 161 4.63 -12.09 16.65
CA PHE A 161 4.14 -11.08 17.59
C PHE A 161 4.07 -11.57 19.04
N ALA A 162 3.81 -12.87 19.26
CA ALA A 162 3.79 -13.49 20.59
C ALA A 162 5.15 -13.45 21.30
N LYS A 163 6.26 -13.38 20.54
CA LYS A 163 7.62 -13.30 21.08
C LYS A 163 8.04 -11.89 21.48
N LEU A 164 7.32 -10.86 21.03
CA LEU A 164 7.63 -9.49 21.41
C LEU A 164 7.33 -9.27 22.89
N GLY A 165 8.22 -8.56 23.58
CA GLY A 165 7.90 -8.00 24.89
C GLY A 165 6.91 -6.84 24.79
N LYS A 166 6.86 -5.96 25.78
CA LYS A 166 5.88 -4.85 25.83
C LYS A 166 6.53 -3.47 25.76
N SER A 167 7.85 -3.38 25.85
CA SER A 167 8.58 -2.12 25.78
C SER A 167 9.02 -1.84 24.36
N CYS A 168 8.78 -0.63 23.85
CA CYS A 168 9.19 -0.28 22.49
C CYS A 168 9.79 1.13 22.36
N ILE A 169 10.78 1.24 21.48
CA ILE A 169 11.11 2.52 20.84
C ILE A 169 10.01 2.80 19.81
N HIS A 170 9.27 3.89 19.96
CA HIS A 170 8.19 4.25 19.05
C HIS A 170 8.63 5.37 18.12
N MET A 171 8.77 5.09 16.83
CA MET A 171 9.00 6.10 15.79
C MET A 171 7.65 6.51 15.19
N THR A 172 7.33 7.79 15.25
CA THR A 172 5.99 8.33 14.98
C THR A 172 6.06 9.60 14.12
N TRP A 173 4.90 10.17 13.84
CA TRP A 173 4.77 11.43 13.13
C TRP A 173 4.82 12.61 14.10
N SER A 174 5.31 13.77 13.63
CA SER A 174 5.20 15.04 14.35
C SER A 174 3.98 15.78 13.81
N ASP A 175 4.18 16.61 12.79
CA ASP A 175 3.19 17.57 12.30
C ASP A 175 1.99 16.91 11.63
N ARG A 176 2.13 15.64 11.20
CA ARG A 176 1.01 14.85 10.68
C ARG A 176 0.11 14.28 11.78
N GLY A 177 0.49 14.49 13.05
CA GLY A 177 -0.17 13.96 14.24
C GLY A 177 0.38 12.58 14.61
N ALA A 178 0.90 12.43 15.81
CA ALA A 178 1.42 11.16 16.32
C ALA A 178 0.38 10.02 16.26
N ILE A 179 0.84 8.78 16.12
CA ILE A 179 -0.01 7.59 16.26
C ILE A 179 -0.15 7.24 17.74
N SER A 180 -1.39 7.26 18.25
CA SER A 180 -1.67 6.79 19.61
C SER A 180 -1.46 5.28 19.74
N LEU A 181 -0.81 4.86 20.82
CA LEU A 181 -0.66 3.46 21.22
C LEU A 181 -1.62 3.07 22.37
N GLU A 182 -2.56 3.95 22.70
CA GLU A 182 -3.53 3.73 23.77
C GLU A 182 -4.28 2.41 23.59
N GLY A 183 -4.50 1.71 24.70
CA GLY A 183 -5.19 0.42 24.73
C GLY A 183 -4.36 -0.79 24.30
N LEU A 184 -3.13 -0.61 23.77
CA LEU A 184 -2.26 -1.74 23.40
C LEU A 184 -1.47 -2.34 24.59
N GLY A 185 -1.45 -1.65 25.74
CA GLY A 185 -0.67 -2.08 26.90
C GLY A 185 0.84 -2.12 26.64
N LEU A 186 1.33 -1.31 25.70
CA LEU A 186 2.75 -1.12 25.40
C LEU A 186 3.34 -0.05 26.31
N GLN A 187 4.61 -0.20 26.65
CA GLN A 187 5.41 0.79 27.35
C GLN A 187 6.36 1.45 26.34
N VAL A 188 6.16 2.75 26.09
CA VAL A 188 7.12 3.51 25.27
C VAL A 188 8.33 3.81 26.13
N VAL A 189 9.52 3.42 25.66
CA VAL A 189 10.80 3.66 26.34
C VAL A 189 11.68 4.57 25.48
N SER A 190 12.55 5.35 26.13
CA SER A 190 13.50 6.24 25.43
C SER A 190 14.91 5.67 25.35
N ASN A 191 15.25 4.71 26.22
CA ASN A 191 16.52 4.02 26.18
C ASN A 191 16.40 2.73 25.36
N VAL A 192 17.31 2.56 24.40
CA VAL A 192 17.44 1.34 23.59
C VAL A 192 17.70 0.12 24.47
N ASP A 193 18.32 0.31 25.65
CA ASP A 193 18.62 -0.80 26.54
C ASP A 193 17.37 -1.50 27.10
N ASP A 194 16.27 -0.74 27.24
CA ASP A 194 15.00 -1.16 27.83
C ASP A 194 13.97 -1.61 26.78
N ALA A 195 14.31 -1.56 25.49
CA ALA A 195 13.38 -1.85 24.40
C ALA A 195 13.38 -3.32 23.99
N ASP A 196 12.18 -3.90 23.87
CA ASP A 196 11.98 -5.24 23.33
C ASP A 196 11.86 -5.23 21.80
N PHE A 197 11.36 -4.13 21.22
CA PHE A 197 11.22 -3.94 19.78
C PHE A 197 11.19 -2.46 19.38
N VAL A 198 11.38 -2.18 18.10
CA VAL A 198 11.13 -0.87 17.48
C VAL A 198 9.76 -0.90 16.79
N LEU A 199 8.93 0.12 17.01
CA LEU A 199 7.65 0.29 16.33
C LEU A 199 7.69 1.51 15.42
N ALA A 200 7.74 1.30 14.12
CA ALA A 200 7.83 2.36 13.13
C ALA A 200 6.47 2.67 12.48
N HIS A 201 5.83 3.70 13.01
CA HIS A 201 4.64 4.31 12.46
C HIS A 201 4.94 5.54 11.59
N GLY A 202 5.99 6.29 11.91
CA GLY A 202 6.37 7.53 11.24
C GLY A 202 7.88 7.77 11.26
N THR A 203 8.29 8.89 10.68
CA THR A 203 9.71 9.21 10.44
C THR A 203 10.10 10.63 10.89
N GLU A 204 9.30 11.23 11.78
CA GLU A 204 9.41 12.67 12.12
C GLU A 204 9.56 12.92 13.62
N ALA A 205 9.33 11.91 14.46
CA ALA A 205 9.38 12.03 15.91
C ALA A 205 9.62 10.68 16.60
N LEU A 206 10.02 10.74 17.86
CA LEU A 206 9.92 9.63 18.81
C LEU A 206 8.74 9.83 19.75
N GLY A 207 8.01 8.75 20.03
CA GLY A 207 7.14 8.71 21.19
C GLY A 207 7.96 8.75 22.48
N VAL A 208 7.47 9.45 23.48
CA VAL A 208 8.03 9.45 24.85
C VAL A 208 7.06 8.78 25.82
N PRO A 209 7.53 8.31 27.00
CA PRO A 209 6.69 7.60 27.97
C PRO A 209 5.43 8.35 28.42
N SER A 210 5.41 9.68 28.34
CA SER A 210 4.23 10.51 28.64
C SER A 210 3.09 10.38 27.61
N GLY A 211 3.35 9.75 26.45
CA GLY A 211 2.42 9.65 25.33
C GLY A 211 2.55 10.79 24.31
N GLU A 212 3.41 11.78 24.58
CA GLU A 212 3.73 12.85 23.63
C GLU A 212 4.72 12.38 22.55
N SER A 213 4.86 13.19 21.50
CA SER A 213 5.87 12.99 20.46
C SER A 213 6.96 14.07 20.54
N LEU A 214 8.21 13.65 20.61
CA LEU A 214 9.39 14.50 20.53
C LEU A 214 9.88 14.55 19.07
N PRO A 215 9.81 15.71 18.38
CA PRO A 215 10.29 15.84 17.02
C PRO A 215 11.76 15.40 16.87
N MET A 216 12.05 14.64 15.83
CA MET A 216 13.38 14.08 15.59
C MET A 216 13.61 13.90 14.08
N ASN A 217 14.79 14.30 13.61
CA ASN A 217 15.16 14.15 12.20
C ASN A 217 15.55 12.69 11.86
N LEU A 218 15.68 12.40 10.57
CA LEU A 218 15.99 11.05 10.07
C LEU A 218 17.38 10.54 10.49
N ASP A 219 18.35 11.44 10.65
CA ASP A 219 19.72 11.05 11.00
C ASP A 219 19.78 10.58 12.46
N ASP A 220 19.11 11.30 13.36
CA ASP A 220 18.99 10.93 14.78
C ASP A 220 18.18 9.64 14.97
N LEU A 221 17.05 9.50 14.26
CA LEU A 221 16.33 8.22 14.21
C LEU A 221 17.23 7.08 13.69
N GLY A 222 18.07 7.40 12.69
CA GLY A 222 19.04 6.48 12.13
C GLY A 222 20.10 6.00 13.13
N GLN A 223 20.58 6.86 14.02
CA GLN A 223 21.54 6.49 15.08
C GLN A 223 20.91 5.53 16.09
N ILE A 224 19.64 5.75 16.44
CA ILE A 224 18.89 4.84 17.31
C ILE A 224 18.75 3.47 16.67
N LEU A 225 18.44 3.40 15.37
CA LEU A 225 18.40 2.15 14.62
C LEU A 225 19.75 1.41 14.64
N GLU A 226 20.87 2.12 14.54
CA GLU A 226 22.20 1.49 14.63
C GLU A 226 22.45 0.86 16.01
N MET A 227 22.00 1.50 17.08
CA MET A 227 22.05 0.94 18.44
C MET A 227 21.14 -0.29 18.58
N CYS A 228 19.90 -0.20 18.09
CA CYS A 228 18.94 -1.31 18.11
C CYS A 228 19.46 -2.53 17.35
N ALA A 229 20.06 -2.32 16.18
CA ALA A 229 20.61 -3.40 15.34
C ALA A 229 21.76 -4.15 16.04
N LYS A 230 22.67 -3.41 16.71
CA LYS A 230 23.77 -4.02 17.51
C LYS A 230 23.24 -4.94 18.61
N ARG A 231 22.07 -4.62 19.17
CA ARG A 231 21.38 -5.41 20.21
C ARG A 231 20.41 -6.45 19.65
N LYS A 232 20.25 -6.54 18.33
CA LYS A 232 19.32 -7.45 17.63
C LYS A 232 17.85 -7.26 18.05
N ILE A 233 17.46 -6.02 18.30
CA ILE A 233 16.06 -5.68 18.63
C ILE A 233 15.21 -5.80 17.34
N PRO A 234 14.10 -6.55 17.31
CA PRO A 234 13.27 -6.62 16.10
C PRO A 234 12.51 -5.30 15.85
N MET A 235 12.16 -5.04 14.59
CA MET A 235 11.39 -3.85 14.18
C MET A 235 10.06 -4.24 13.54
N VAL A 236 8.97 -3.60 13.96
CA VAL A 236 7.64 -3.69 13.34
C VAL A 236 7.40 -2.42 12.51
N VAL A 237 7.04 -2.60 11.26
CA VAL A 237 6.84 -1.49 10.31
C VAL A 237 5.38 -1.40 9.93
N ALA A 238 4.72 -0.36 10.45
CA ALA A 238 3.29 -0.10 10.26
C ALA A 238 2.99 0.78 9.04
N ASN A 239 3.99 0.99 8.19
CA ASN A 239 3.85 1.63 6.89
C ASN A 239 5.02 1.24 5.97
N PRO A 240 4.82 0.29 5.03
CA PRO A 240 5.87 -0.20 4.15
C PRO A 240 6.33 0.77 3.07
N ASP A 241 5.64 1.90 2.88
CA ASP A 241 6.00 2.84 1.83
C ASP A 241 7.39 3.43 2.12
N TYR A 242 8.19 3.59 1.07
CA TYR A 242 9.52 4.19 1.16
C TYR A 242 9.43 5.72 1.06
N VAL A 243 8.61 6.18 0.12
CA VAL A 243 8.37 7.60 -0.16
C VAL A 243 6.91 7.85 -0.48
N THR A 244 6.46 9.08 -0.24
CA THR A 244 5.17 9.58 -0.71
C THR A 244 5.34 10.95 -1.37
N VAL A 245 4.42 11.31 -2.26
CA VAL A 245 4.39 12.63 -2.91
C VAL A 245 3.35 13.49 -2.21
N GLU A 246 3.79 14.55 -1.53
CA GLU A 246 2.89 15.55 -0.95
C GLU A 246 3.23 16.93 -1.52
N ALA A 247 2.24 17.61 -2.11
CA ALA A 247 2.41 18.98 -2.65
C ALA A 247 3.64 19.18 -3.56
N ARG A 248 4.01 18.14 -4.34
CA ARG A 248 5.20 18.08 -5.23
C ARG A 248 6.56 17.88 -4.54
N ALA A 249 6.60 17.67 -3.22
CA ALA A 249 7.81 17.25 -2.50
C ALA A 249 7.76 15.75 -2.19
N LEU A 250 8.89 15.05 -2.38
CA LEU A 250 9.06 13.68 -1.91
C LEU A 250 9.26 13.71 -0.40
N ARG A 251 8.46 12.93 0.33
CA ARG A 251 8.62 12.73 1.76
C ARG A 251 9.03 11.30 2.05
N VAL A 252 9.97 11.15 2.97
CA VAL A 252 10.41 9.85 3.49
C VAL A 252 9.30 9.22 4.32
N MET A 253 9.14 7.91 4.19
CA MET A 253 8.13 7.09 4.85
C MET A 253 8.81 5.93 5.61
N PRO A 254 8.13 5.26 6.56
CA PRO A 254 8.76 4.31 7.49
C PRO A 254 9.43 3.11 6.82
N GLY A 255 9.05 2.73 5.61
CA GLY A 255 9.75 1.72 4.82
C GLY A 255 11.21 2.07 4.53
N THR A 256 11.57 3.36 4.47
CA THR A 256 12.97 3.78 4.32
C THR A 256 13.79 3.50 5.60
N LEU A 257 13.20 3.70 6.78
CA LEU A 257 13.83 3.35 8.05
C LEU A 257 14.02 1.84 8.15
N ALA A 258 13.02 1.07 7.72
CA ALA A 258 13.05 -0.38 7.70
C ALA A 258 14.12 -0.94 6.75
N ASP A 259 14.23 -0.41 5.53
CA ASP A 259 15.29 -0.78 4.59
C ASP A 259 16.69 -0.45 5.13
N LYS A 260 16.87 0.70 5.78
CA LYS A 260 18.11 0.99 6.53
C LYS A 260 18.35 -0.07 7.61
N TYR A 261 17.31 -0.45 8.36
CA TYR A 261 17.42 -1.42 9.44
C TYR A 261 17.81 -2.81 8.96
N GLU A 262 17.22 -3.30 7.87
CA GLU A 262 17.60 -4.58 7.25
C GLU A 262 19.07 -4.57 6.77
N LYS A 263 19.54 -3.46 6.19
CA LYS A 263 20.95 -3.30 5.78
C LYS A 263 21.93 -3.31 6.96
N LEU A 264 21.47 -2.92 8.15
CA LEU A 264 22.23 -3.04 9.40
C LEU A 264 22.18 -4.45 9.99
N GLY A 265 21.47 -5.40 9.36
CA GLY A 265 21.27 -6.76 9.85
C GLY A 265 20.12 -6.91 10.84
N GLY A 266 19.27 -5.89 10.98
CA GLY A 266 18.09 -5.92 11.84
C GLY A 266 16.96 -6.78 11.26
N GLU A 267 16.21 -7.45 12.13
CA GLU A 267 15.02 -8.20 11.74
C GLU A 267 13.81 -7.27 11.62
N VAL A 268 13.07 -7.34 10.50
CA VAL A 268 11.90 -6.50 10.23
C VAL A 268 10.65 -7.33 9.98
N LYS A 269 9.56 -6.99 10.67
CA LYS A 269 8.19 -7.42 10.37
C LYS A 269 7.46 -6.33 9.60
N TRP A 270 7.32 -6.55 8.30
CA TRP A 270 6.59 -5.68 7.40
C TRP A 270 5.08 -5.92 7.49
N MET A 271 4.30 -4.88 7.76
CA MET A 271 2.83 -4.95 7.79
C MET A 271 2.25 -4.15 6.64
N GLY A 272 1.31 -4.70 5.87
CA GLY A 272 0.71 -4.01 4.71
C GLY A 272 1.18 -4.55 3.36
N LYS A 273 0.93 -3.83 2.28
CA LYS A 273 1.31 -4.19 0.89
C LYS A 273 2.84 -4.05 0.73
N PRO A 274 3.52 -5.00 0.05
CA PRO A 274 2.98 -6.09 -0.77
C PRO A 274 2.81 -7.42 0.00
N GLU A 275 2.80 -7.41 1.32
CA GLU A 275 2.68 -8.64 2.11
C GLU A 275 1.25 -9.19 2.10
N LYS A 276 1.14 -10.53 2.12
CA LYS A 276 -0.16 -11.21 1.98
C LYS A 276 -1.13 -10.87 3.11
N VAL A 277 -0.61 -10.45 4.27
CA VAL A 277 -1.39 -10.17 5.49
C VAL A 277 -2.56 -9.22 5.25
N ILE A 278 -2.37 -8.18 4.43
CA ILE A 278 -3.43 -7.20 4.14
C ILE A 278 -4.53 -7.76 3.24
N TYR A 279 -4.14 -8.56 2.25
CA TYR A 279 -5.08 -9.20 1.34
C TYR A 279 -5.85 -10.32 2.02
N SER A 280 -5.19 -11.12 2.86
CA SER A 280 -5.84 -12.15 3.67
C SER A 280 -6.88 -11.54 4.62
N ALA A 281 -6.55 -10.42 5.27
CA ALA A 281 -7.51 -9.70 6.11
C ALA A 281 -8.68 -9.14 5.30
N ALA A 282 -8.43 -8.58 4.12
CA ALA A 282 -9.48 -8.07 3.25
C ALA A 282 -10.41 -9.19 2.74
N MET A 283 -9.85 -10.33 2.29
CA MET A 283 -10.63 -11.51 1.90
C MET A 283 -11.48 -12.05 3.04
N ALA A 284 -10.91 -12.15 4.25
CA ALA A 284 -11.64 -12.59 5.43
C ALA A 284 -12.80 -11.64 5.79
N MET A 285 -12.61 -10.33 5.67
CA MET A 285 -13.65 -9.31 5.93
C MET A 285 -14.88 -9.50 5.02
N VAL A 286 -14.67 -9.87 3.76
CA VAL A 286 -15.75 -10.01 2.78
C VAL A 286 -16.17 -11.45 2.50
N GLY A 287 -15.47 -12.44 3.05
CA GLY A 287 -15.77 -13.86 2.91
C GLY A 287 -15.69 -14.34 1.46
N VAL A 288 -14.60 -14.03 0.76
CA VAL A 288 -14.38 -14.43 -0.65
C VAL A 288 -12.96 -14.95 -0.85
N ASP A 289 -12.81 -15.87 -1.80
CA ASP A 289 -11.51 -16.45 -2.15
C ASP A 289 -10.75 -15.58 -3.15
N ALA A 290 -9.43 -15.79 -3.23
CA ALA A 290 -8.53 -15.01 -4.08
C ALA A 290 -8.93 -14.99 -5.57
N CYS A 291 -9.52 -16.07 -6.08
CA CYS A 291 -9.95 -16.18 -7.48
C CYS A 291 -11.13 -15.26 -7.84
N ASP A 292 -11.92 -14.88 -6.84
CA ASP A 292 -13.08 -13.98 -6.96
C ASP A 292 -12.75 -12.54 -6.54
N CYS A 293 -11.47 -12.26 -6.28
CA CYS A 293 -11.00 -10.94 -5.88
C CYS A 293 -10.28 -10.23 -7.02
N ILE A 294 -10.37 -8.90 -7.00
CA ILE A 294 -9.53 -8.02 -7.81
C ILE A 294 -8.98 -6.87 -6.98
N THR A 295 -7.69 -6.59 -7.15
CA THR A 295 -7.03 -5.41 -6.58
C THR A 295 -6.95 -4.30 -7.63
N VAL A 296 -7.29 -3.09 -7.23
CA VAL A 296 -7.15 -1.87 -8.03
C VAL A 296 -6.15 -0.96 -7.31
N GLY A 297 -5.02 -0.70 -7.96
CA GLY A 297 -3.89 0.00 -7.35
C GLY A 297 -3.04 0.73 -8.38
N ASP A 298 -2.25 1.69 -7.93
CA ASP A 298 -1.37 2.49 -8.79
C ASP A 298 0.12 2.21 -8.57
N SER A 299 0.48 1.34 -7.63
CA SER A 299 1.86 0.95 -7.34
C SER A 299 2.19 -0.44 -7.85
N LEU A 300 3.20 -0.53 -8.73
CA LEU A 300 3.75 -1.82 -9.16
C LEU A 300 4.38 -2.59 -7.99
N HIS A 301 5.06 -1.88 -7.10
CA HIS A 301 5.85 -2.45 -6.01
C HIS A 301 4.99 -2.90 -4.82
N HIS A 302 3.83 -2.28 -4.62
CA HIS A 302 2.94 -2.59 -3.50
C HIS A 302 1.68 -3.35 -3.97
N ASP A 303 0.80 -2.70 -4.73
CA ASP A 303 -0.52 -3.25 -5.06
C ASP A 303 -0.44 -4.46 -5.97
N ILE A 304 0.30 -4.31 -7.06
CA ILE A 304 0.35 -5.33 -8.11
C ILE A 304 1.22 -6.49 -7.64
N LYS A 305 2.40 -6.20 -7.07
CA LYS A 305 3.25 -7.23 -6.47
C LYS A 305 2.51 -7.99 -5.39
N GLY A 306 1.77 -7.30 -4.52
CA GLY A 306 0.99 -7.93 -3.44
C GLY A 306 -0.16 -8.79 -3.96
N ALA A 307 -0.92 -8.30 -4.93
CA ALA A 307 -1.98 -9.07 -5.58
C ALA A 307 -1.43 -10.34 -6.25
N ASN A 308 -0.34 -10.21 -7.02
CA ASN A 308 0.31 -11.34 -7.68
C ASN A 308 0.86 -12.37 -6.67
N LYS A 309 1.52 -11.91 -5.59
CA LYS A 309 1.99 -12.79 -4.50
C LYS A 309 0.85 -13.59 -3.86
N THR A 310 -0.35 -12.99 -3.81
CA THR A 310 -1.54 -13.58 -3.17
C THR A 310 -2.41 -14.39 -4.14
N GLY A 311 -2.13 -14.34 -5.45
CA GLY A 311 -2.96 -15.00 -6.47
C GLY A 311 -4.25 -14.26 -6.80
N ILE A 312 -4.34 -12.97 -6.48
CA ILE A 312 -5.49 -12.10 -6.73
C ILE A 312 -5.32 -11.43 -8.09
N ALA A 313 -6.41 -11.27 -8.85
CA ALA A 313 -6.37 -10.51 -10.10
C ALA A 313 -6.03 -9.04 -9.84
N SER A 314 -5.32 -8.38 -10.75
CA SER A 314 -4.89 -6.99 -10.53
C SER A 314 -5.19 -6.08 -11.73
N THR A 315 -5.71 -4.89 -11.41
CA THR A 315 -5.88 -3.75 -12.30
C THR A 315 -4.95 -2.64 -11.86
N PHE A 316 -4.08 -2.22 -12.77
CA PHE A 316 -3.11 -1.17 -12.56
C PHE A 316 -3.60 0.16 -13.13
N ILE A 317 -3.70 1.15 -12.24
CA ILE A 317 -4.02 2.53 -12.59
C ILE A 317 -2.74 3.20 -13.07
N THR A 318 -2.62 3.41 -14.38
CA THR A 318 -1.40 3.99 -14.96
C THR A 318 -1.24 5.48 -14.64
N GLY A 319 -2.26 6.09 -14.03
CA GLY A 319 -2.31 7.51 -13.76
C GLY A 319 -1.84 7.96 -12.38
N GLY A 320 -1.45 7.02 -11.52
CA GLY A 320 -0.92 7.33 -10.20
C GLY A 320 0.60 7.47 -10.19
N ILE A 321 1.30 6.86 -9.22
CA ILE A 321 2.71 7.15 -8.94
C ILE A 321 3.66 6.95 -10.14
N HIS A 322 3.33 6.06 -11.07
CA HIS A 322 4.15 5.76 -12.25
C HIS A 322 3.77 6.58 -13.49
N ALA A 323 2.85 7.55 -13.40
CA ALA A 323 2.38 8.30 -14.57
C ALA A 323 3.52 8.99 -15.34
N THR A 324 4.44 9.65 -14.64
CA THR A 324 5.62 10.30 -15.24
C THR A 324 6.52 9.29 -15.94
N GLU A 325 6.80 8.16 -15.29
CA GLU A 325 7.64 7.09 -15.83
C GLU A 325 7.04 6.46 -17.10
N LEU A 326 5.70 6.39 -17.16
CA LEU A 326 4.95 5.89 -18.31
C LEU A 326 4.74 6.95 -19.41
N GLY A 327 5.18 8.19 -19.19
CA GLY A 327 4.96 9.31 -20.10
C GLY A 327 3.48 9.69 -20.26
N ILE A 328 2.68 9.47 -19.22
CA ILE A 328 1.25 9.80 -19.18
C ILE A 328 1.08 11.09 -18.38
N ALA A 329 0.55 12.13 -19.04
CA ALA A 329 0.20 13.38 -18.39
C ALA A 329 -1.33 13.53 -18.42
N PHE A 330 -1.93 13.81 -17.27
CA PHE A 330 -3.35 14.17 -17.19
C PHE A 330 -3.47 15.68 -17.08
N THR A 331 -4.26 16.26 -17.97
CA THR A 331 -4.89 17.55 -17.75
C THR A 331 -6.27 17.27 -17.18
N TRP A 332 -6.46 17.50 -15.88
CA TRP A 332 -7.78 17.52 -15.25
C TRP A 332 -8.35 18.93 -15.27
#